data_AF-A0A3P6GA60-F1
#
_entry.id   AF-A0A3P6GA60-F1
#
_cell.length_a   1.000
_cell.length_b   1.000
_cell.length_c   1.000
_cell.angle_alpha   90.00
_cell.angle_beta   90.00
_cell.angle_gamma   90.00
#
_symmetry.space_group_name_H-M   'P 1'
#
loop_
_entity.id
_entity.type
_entity.pdbx_description
1 polymer ?
#
loop_
_entity_poly.entity_id
_entity_poly.type
_entity_poly.pdbx_seq_one_letter_code
_entity_poly.pdbx_strand_id
1 'polypeptide(L)'
;MVAKIHLNIQHKKVLMMRKLPHTPDPTLQVGTLSPVYLYTCLLSFNPVVSQNFYMAVPCPMVISRGSDHLPVCNKFDMRSDPGRTHGKLLLEIVSIVPDGHVCFFVSYPHKISLISIWKETGVL
;
A
#
# COMPACT_ATOMS: atom_id res chain seq x y z
N MET A 1 24.20 20.39 8.06
CA MET A 1 23.91 19.61 9.29
C MET A 1 22.42 19.25 9.25
N VAL A 2 22.06 18.10 8.69
CA VAL A 2 20.65 17.71 8.52
C VAL A 2 20.25 16.89 9.75
N ALA A 3 19.42 17.47 10.61
CA ALA A 3 18.89 16.79 11.78
C ALA A 3 18.01 15.62 11.34
N LYS A 4 18.52 14.40 11.51
CA LYS A 4 17.78 13.16 11.31
C LYS A 4 16.85 12.98 12.51
N ILE A 5 15.65 13.56 12.44
CA ILE A 5 14.61 13.32 13.46
C ILE A 5 14.09 11.89 13.27
N HIS A 6 14.71 10.96 13.96
CA HIS A 6 14.27 9.57 14.07
C HIS A 6 13.06 9.56 15.01
N LEU A 7 11.85 9.77 14.49
CA LEU A 7 10.60 9.64 15.25
C LEU A 7 10.39 8.17 15.59
N ASN A 8 10.95 7.75 16.73
CA ASN A 8 10.79 6.44 17.31
C ASN A 8 9.31 6.22 17.69
N ILE A 9 8.76 5.06 17.30
CA ILE A 9 7.36 4.65 17.52
C ILE A 9 6.92 4.81 18.98
N GLN A 10 7.86 4.71 19.93
CA GLN A 10 7.61 4.94 21.36
C GLN A 10 7.07 6.34 21.68
N HIS A 11 7.52 7.39 20.98
CA HIS A 11 7.05 8.77 21.22
C HIS A 11 5.60 8.99 20.76
N LYS A 12 5.15 8.31 19.71
CA LYS A 12 3.75 8.42 19.23
C LYS A 12 2.75 7.79 20.19
N LYS A 13 3.13 6.70 20.87
CA LYS A 13 2.31 6.06 21.91
C LYS A 13 2.07 6.99 23.10
N VAL A 14 3.11 7.68 23.56
CA VAL A 14 3.03 8.65 24.67
C VAL A 14 2.15 9.86 24.29
N LEU A 15 2.22 10.32 23.04
CA LEU A 15 1.42 11.46 22.56
C LEU A 15 -0.09 11.14 22.54
N MET A 16 -0.46 9.93 22.13
CA MET A 16 -1.87 9.50 22.05
C MET A 16 -2.46 9.20 23.44
N MET A 17 -1.63 8.83 24.41
CA MET A 17 -2.03 8.56 25.81
C MET A 17 -2.14 9.83 26.67
N ARG A 18 -1.57 10.97 26.24
CA ARG A 18 -1.73 12.26 26.94
C ARG A 18 -3.09 12.87 26.59
N LYS A 19 -4.13 12.44 27.32
CA LYS A 19 -5.48 13.07 27.29
C LYS A 19 -5.37 14.52 27.78
N LEU A 20 -5.83 15.48 26.97
CA LEU A 20 -6.05 16.85 27.44
C LEU A 20 -7.33 16.86 28.29
N PRO A 21 -7.36 17.53 29.46
CA PRO A 21 -8.41 17.36 30.48
C PRO A 21 -9.83 17.80 30.09
N HIS A 22 -10.05 18.33 28.87
CA HIS A 22 -11.33 18.92 28.44
C HIS A 22 -11.88 18.36 27.12
N THR A 23 -11.33 17.29 26.55
CA THR A 23 -11.83 16.71 25.29
C THR A 23 -12.81 15.55 25.54
N PRO A 24 -13.89 15.44 24.74
CA PRO A 24 -14.75 14.25 24.74
C PRO A 24 -13.94 12.99 24.43
N ASP A 25 -14.48 11.81 24.78
CA ASP A 25 -13.73 10.57 24.61
C ASP A 25 -13.29 10.36 23.16
N PRO A 26 -12.02 9.98 22.93
CA PRO A 26 -11.45 9.94 21.60
C PRO A 26 -12.08 8.81 20.78
N THR A 27 -12.76 9.17 19.69
CA THR A 27 -13.28 8.23 18.69
C THR A 27 -12.27 8.10 17.54
N LEU A 28 -11.84 6.87 17.26
CA LEU A 28 -10.96 6.57 16.13
C LEU A 28 -11.81 6.01 14.98
N GLN A 29 -12.12 6.85 13.99
CA GLN A 29 -12.82 6.44 12.77
C GLN A 29 -11.85 6.48 11.60
N VAL A 30 -11.53 5.31 11.04
CA VAL A 30 -10.58 5.18 9.93
C VAL A 30 -11.11 4.12 8.97
N GLY A 31 -11.17 4.44 7.67
CA GLY A 31 -11.79 3.59 6.65
C GLY A 31 -10.94 2.41 6.16
N THR A 32 -9.69 2.28 6.62
CA THR A 32 -8.72 1.28 6.11
C THR A 32 -8.03 0.48 7.22
N LEU A 33 -8.47 0.58 8.47
CA LEU A 33 -7.88 -0.21 9.56
C LEU A 33 -8.31 -1.67 9.44
N SER A 34 -7.36 -2.51 9.06
CA SER A 34 -7.56 -3.97 9.02
C SER A 34 -6.23 -4.69 9.27
N PRO A 35 -6.18 -5.69 10.17
CA PRO A 35 -7.16 -6.05 11.18
C PRO A 35 -7.14 -5.07 12.39
N VAL A 36 -8.32 -4.64 12.88
CA VAL A 36 -8.43 -3.67 13.99
C VAL A 36 -7.74 -4.14 15.28
N TYR A 37 -7.72 -5.45 15.52
CA TYR A 37 -7.09 -6.05 16.71
C TYR A 37 -5.58 -5.79 16.82
N LEU A 38 -4.87 -5.62 15.70
CA LEU A 38 -3.43 -5.31 15.74
C LEU A 38 -3.16 -3.96 16.39
N TYR A 39 -4.02 -2.97 16.16
CA TYR A 39 -3.86 -1.63 16.69
C TYR A 39 -4.09 -1.58 18.19
N THR A 40 -5.07 -2.34 18.69
CA THR A 40 -5.29 -2.49 20.14
C THR A 40 -4.08 -3.09 20.84
N CYS A 41 -3.40 -4.08 20.23
CA CYS A 41 -2.18 -4.66 20.79
C CYS A 41 -1.00 -3.68 20.78
N LEU A 42 -0.75 -3.01 19.65
CA LEU A 42 0.40 -2.11 19.48
C LEU A 42 0.30 -0.87 20.40
N LEU A 43 -0.90 -0.28 20.48
CA LEU A 43 -1.14 0.94 21.24
C LEU A 43 -1.55 0.68 22.70
N SER A 44 -1.83 -0.59 23.07
CA SER A 44 -2.19 -1.01 24.42
C SER A 44 -3.38 -0.25 25.01
N PHE A 45 -4.43 -0.06 24.22
CA PHE A 45 -5.71 0.48 24.68
C PHE A 45 -6.83 -0.54 24.47
N ASN A 46 -7.86 -0.47 25.31
CA ASN A 46 -9.02 -1.33 25.23
C ASN A 46 -10.25 -0.53 24.75
N PRO A 47 -10.66 -0.66 23.48
CA PRO A 47 -11.82 0.08 22.96
C PRO A 47 -13.10 -0.47 23.59
N VAL A 48 -14.01 0.44 23.96
CA VAL A 48 -15.34 0.07 24.46
C VAL A 48 -16.23 -0.46 23.34
N VAL A 49 -16.06 0.06 22.12
CA VAL A 49 -16.79 -0.37 20.92
C VAL A 49 -15.81 -0.52 19.76
N SER A 50 -15.88 -1.64 19.06
CA SER A 50 -15.14 -1.91 17.83
C SER A 50 -16.13 -2.42 16.78
N GLN A 51 -16.31 -1.65 15.70
CA GLN A 51 -17.26 -1.98 14.63
C GLN A 51 -16.59 -1.78 13.27
N ASN A 52 -16.73 -2.79 12.41
CA ASN A 52 -16.33 -2.70 11.01
C ASN A 52 -17.59 -2.56 10.15
N PHE A 53 -17.66 -1.46 9.40
CA PHE A 53 -18.71 -1.24 8.41
C PHE A 53 -18.19 -1.68 7.04
N TYR A 54 -18.73 -2.77 6.50
CA TYR A 54 -18.37 -3.27 5.18
C TYR A 54 -19.17 -2.51 4.12
N MET A 55 -18.48 -1.79 3.23
CA MET A 55 -19.08 -1.26 2.01
C MET A 55 -18.85 -2.25 0.87
N ALA A 56 -19.92 -2.74 0.24
CA ALA A 56 -19.85 -3.65 -0.89
C ALA A 56 -19.74 -2.88 -2.22
N VAL A 57 -18.58 -2.27 -2.52
CA VAL A 57 -18.43 -1.56 -3.81
C VAL A 57 -17.05 -1.43 -4.47
N PRO A 58 -15.92 -1.99 -3.99
CA PRO A 58 -14.82 -2.28 -4.90
C PRO A 58 -14.85 -3.75 -5.31
N CYS A 59 -14.62 -4.05 -6.60
CA CYS A 59 -14.36 -5.40 -7.10
C CYS A 59 -12.84 -5.65 -7.05
N PRO A 60 -12.27 -6.10 -5.92
CA PRO A 60 -10.84 -6.39 -5.87
C PRO A 60 -10.52 -7.56 -6.78
N MET A 61 -9.51 -7.39 -7.63
CA MET A 61 -8.96 -8.46 -8.46
C MET A 61 -7.49 -8.67 -8.09
N VAL A 62 -7.11 -9.91 -7.81
CA VAL A 62 -5.72 -10.30 -7.58
C VAL A 62 -5.21 -11.03 -8.81
N ILE A 63 -4.20 -10.48 -9.46
CA ILE A 63 -3.60 -11.08 -10.66
C ILE A 63 -2.26 -11.70 -10.27
N SER A 64 -2.14 -13.01 -10.46
CA SER A 64 -0.95 -13.79 -10.10
C SER A 64 -0.06 -14.14 -11.29
N ARG A 65 -0.61 -14.14 -12.51
CA ARG A 65 0.08 -14.51 -13.75
C ARG A 65 -0.30 -13.58 -14.89
N GLY A 66 0.66 -13.30 -15.77
CA GLY A 66 0.42 -12.58 -17.02
C GLY A 66 -0.15 -13.48 -18.10
N SER A 67 -0.48 -12.90 -19.25
CA SER A 67 -0.89 -13.60 -20.47
C SER A 67 0.13 -14.65 -20.95
N ASP A 68 1.42 -14.40 -20.71
CA ASP A 68 2.51 -15.35 -21.00
C ASP A 68 2.63 -16.50 -19.96
N HIS A 69 1.65 -16.67 -19.05
CA HIS A 69 1.66 -17.59 -17.90
C HIS A 69 2.80 -17.39 -16.88
N LEU A 70 3.67 -16.40 -17.09
CA LEU A 70 4.73 -16.05 -16.16
C LEU A 70 4.17 -15.43 -14.87
N PRO A 71 4.76 -15.75 -13.71
CA PRO A 71 4.34 -15.17 -12.44
C PRO A 71 4.55 -13.66 -12.44
N VAL A 72 3.53 -12.92 -12.00
CA VAL A 72 3.63 -11.47 -11.78
C VAL A 72 3.99 -11.27 -10.32
N CYS A 73 5.25 -10.96 -10.03
CA CYS A 73 5.68 -10.69 -8.67
C CYS A 73 6.73 -9.58 -8.63
N ASN A 74 6.77 -8.89 -7.50
CA ASN A 74 7.79 -7.88 -7.22
C ASN A 74 8.68 -8.28 -6.04
N LYS A 75 8.83 -9.60 -5.83
CA LYS A 75 9.72 -10.18 -4.82
C LYS A 75 11.14 -9.78 -5.17
N PHE A 76 11.93 -9.37 -4.18
CA PHE A 76 13.30 -8.86 -4.37
C PHE A 76 14.16 -9.79 -5.26
N ASP A 77 14.12 -11.10 -5.01
CA ASP A 77 14.89 -12.10 -5.77
C ASP A 77 14.47 -12.21 -7.25
N MET A 78 13.23 -11.87 -7.58
CA MET A 78 12.67 -11.95 -8.93
C MET A 78 12.66 -10.60 -9.65
N ARG A 79 13.31 -9.57 -9.08
CA ARG A 79 13.46 -8.25 -9.72
C ARG A 79 14.56 -8.20 -10.76
N SER A 80 15.42 -9.21 -10.81
CA SER A 80 16.43 -9.37 -11.86
C SER A 80 15.84 -9.78 -13.20
N ASP A 81 14.66 -10.41 -13.18
CA ASP A 81 13.93 -10.73 -14.39
C ASP A 81 13.42 -9.44 -15.03
N PRO A 82 13.41 -9.34 -16.36
CA PRO A 82 12.93 -8.15 -17.03
C PRO A 82 11.47 -7.94 -16.59
N GLY A 83 11.16 -6.83 -15.92
CA GLY A 83 9.81 -6.47 -15.45
C GLY A 83 8.75 -6.32 -16.55
N ARG A 84 8.98 -6.93 -17.72
CA ARG A 84 8.17 -7.00 -18.93
C ARG A 84 6.78 -7.55 -18.67
N THR A 85 6.63 -8.56 -17.80
CA THR A 85 5.31 -9.14 -17.47
C THR A 85 4.39 -8.11 -16.81
N HIS A 86 4.94 -7.26 -15.94
CA HIS A 86 4.16 -6.19 -15.29
C HIS A 86 3.75 -5.10 -16.28
N GLY A 87 4.61 -4.78 -17.27
CA GLY A 87 4.33 -3.76 -18.27
C GLY A 87 3.30 -4.20 -19.30
N LYS A 88 3.40 -5.44 -19.79
CA LYS A 88 2.40 -6.05 -20.67
C LYS A 88 1.01 -6.09 -20.00
N LEU A 89 0.96 -6.53 -18.74
CA LEU A 89 -0.30 -6.56 -17.98
C LEU A 89 -0.91 -5.16 -17.82
N LEU A 90 -0.09 -4.14 -17.58
CA LEU A 90 -0.57 -2.77 -17.49
C LEU A 90 -1.16 -2.30 -18.83
N LEU A 91 -0.49 -2.59 -19.96
CA LEU A 91 -1.02 -2.27 -21.28
C LEU A 91 -2.34 -2.98 -21.59
N GLU A 92 -2.47 -4.25 -21.23
CA GLU A 92 -3.70 -5.03 -21.40
C GLU A 92 -4.87 -4.43 -20.61
N ILE A 93 -4.62 -3.95 -19.39
CA ILE A 93 -5.67 -3.30 -18.58
C ILE A 93 -6.03 -1.93 -19.16
N VAL A 94 -5.02 -1.18 -19.63
CA VAL A 94 -5.23 0.15 -20.24
C VAL A 94 -6.00 0.06 -21.55
N SER A 95 -5.84 -1.03 -22.33
CA SER A 95 -6.58 -1.21 -23.58
C SER A 95 -8.06 -1.54 -23.36
N ILE A 96 -8.43 -2.09 -22.20
CA ILE A 96 -9.81 -2.46 -21.87
C ILE A 96 -10.58 -1.28 -21.25
N VAL A 97 -9.93 -0.47 -20.42
CA VAL A 97 -10.58 0.63 -19.68
C VAL A 97 -9.91 1.98 -20.02
N PRO A 98 -10.59 2.91 -20.70
CA PRO A 98 -9.98 4.17 -21.16
C PRO A 98 -9.91 5.28 -20.11
N ASP A 99 -10.46 5.10 -18.90
CA ASP A 99 -10.72 6.20 -17.94
C ASP A 99 -9.51 6.64 -17.07
N GLY A 100 -8.29 6.33 -17.50
CA GLY A 100 -7.07 6.67 -16.77
C GLY A 100 -6.76 5.72 -15.61
N HIS A 101 -5.48 5.40 -15.44
CA HIS A 101 -5.02 4.36 -14.51
C HIS A 101 -4.06 4.91 -13.47
N VAL A 102 -4.23 4.51 -12.21
CA VAL A 102 -3.30 4.83 -11.11
C VAL A 102 -2.57 3.56 -10.70
N CYS A 103 -1.26 3.50 -10.96
CA CYS A 103 -0.41 2.38 -10.59
C CYS A 103 0.54 2.75 -9.45
N PHE A 104 0.64 1.89 -8.44
CA PHE A 104 1.56 2.04 -7.31
C PHE A 104 2.75 1.09 -7.43
N PHE A 105 3.96 1.61 -7.20
CA PHE A 105 5.21 0.84 -7.23
C PHE A 105 5.80 0.70 -5.82
N VAL A 106 6.58 -0.37 -5.59
CA VAL A 106 7.17 -0.66 -4.28
C VAL A 106 8.17 0.42 -3.82
N SER A 107 8.90 1.05 -4.74
CA SER A 107 9.79 2.17 -4.42
C SER A 107 10.08 3.04 -5.64
N TYR A 108 10.52 4.29 -5.40
CA TYR A 108 10.92 5.22 -6.46
C TYR A 108 12.08 4.72 -7.32
N PRO A 109 13.20 4.20 -6.76
CA PRO A 109 14.28 3.67 -7.58
C PRO A 109 13.84 2.48 -8.44
N HIS A 110 12.98 1.62 -7.87
CA HIS A 110 12.43 0.50 -8.59
C HIS A 110 11.55 0.96 -9.76
N LYS A 111 10.69 1.96 -9.55
CA LYS A 111 9.89 2.58 -10.62
C LYS A 111 10.77 3.07 -11.77
N ILE A 112 11.83 3.82 -11.48
CA ILE A 112 12.71 4.40 -12.51
C ILE A 112 13.39 3.30 -13.32
N SER A 113 13.96 2.29 -12.64
CA SER A 113 14.59 1.15 -13.31
C SER A 113 13.62 0.41 -14.23
N LEU A 114 12.38 0.19 -13.76
CA LEU A 114 11.38 -0.57 -14.48
C LEU A 114 10.86 0.18 -15.71
N ILE A 115 10.66 1.51 -15.62
CA ILE A 115 10.32 2.37 -16.76
C ILE A 115 11.45 2.39 -17.80
N SER A 116 12.72 2.41 -17.39
CA SER A 116 13.86 2.34 -18.33
C SER A 116 13.82 1.04 -19.13
N ILE A 117 13.64 -0.09 -18.46
CA ILE A 117 13.54 -1.41 -19.10
C ILE A 117 12.36 -1.45 -20.08
N TRP A 118 11.20 -0.88 -19.72
CA TRP A 118 10.05 -0.84 -20.62
C TRP A 118 10.28 0.00 -21.88
N LYS A 119 10.98 1.12 -21.74
CA LYS A 119 11.37 1.97 -22.87
C LYS A 119 12.38 1.26 -23.78
N GLU A 120 13.36 0.57 -23.20
CA GLU A 120 14.36 -0.20 -23.96
C GLU A 120 13.76 -1.41 -24.67
N THR A 121 12.77 -2.07 -24.06
CA THR A 121 12.10 -3.26 -24.62
C THR A 121 10.95 -2.93 -25.57
N GLY A 122 10.63 -1.65 -25.78
CA GLY A 122 9.55 -1.19 -26.66
C GLY A 122 8.14 -1.53 -26.16
N VAL A 123 7.98 -1.68 -24.84
CA VAL A 123 6.66 -1.81 -24.20
C VAL A 123 6.01 -0.43 -24.05
N LEU A 124 6.81 0.63 -23.95
CA LEU A 124 6.41 2.04 -23.88
C LEU A 124 7.00 2.85 -25.03
#